data_AF-A0AAX0WZX7-F1
#
_entry.id   AF-A0AAX0WZX7-F1
#
_cell.length_a   1.000
_cell.length_b   1.000
_cell.length_c   1.000
_cell.angle_alpha   90.00
_cell.angle_beta   90.00
_cell.angle_gamma   90.00
#
_symmetry.space_group_name_H-M   'P 1'
#
loop_
_entity.id
_entity.type
_entity.pdbx_description
1 polymer ?
#
loop_
_entity_poly.entity_id
_entity_poly.type
_entity_poly.pdbx_seq_one_letter_code
_entity_poly.pdbx_strand_id
1 'polypeptide(L)'
;MSQTKINAEPQDKNLQDYQESIQKRIEQYNQLSAPTALDNQQLTIDLYLLTQTYLKKACSNDADNFKVIQLFRHGECTNADKGYGFKPNANINPAADANMKHFDYSVLLHNQKDDARVVFSTMTRATVTAANFIEGLRTHSKKVTAKSSREITEIAEGPSGFDIMNWREYGPLLNPFSDVKFFHRALLFFSFIRYAVFGSTLEDNRKAKQAALDTIGVLDETSQSSDVTHTTDAQRENGLAKEIVDEINNTDRRDMIVVGHGNSIRDTLTKLFPSYKAKHRKDDALDFAESQALMAFDVNGKKELFMLPFRIQVDQHTPGKMNVRYVPYAELNQNYELDAEKVNERDLEISGWKVDEADALLEQNLDGAYGTMRVLNTGGKQTHLSKLVIKTESDIPEDSSGYHEDELGIDHPPTPTNILSNSGNF
;
A
#
# COMPACT_ATOMS: atom_id res chain seq x y z
N MET A 1 33.06 36.92 -15.37
CA MET A 1 32.33 35.64 -15.28
C MET A 1 31.81 35.54 -13.85
N SER A 2 30.49 35.61 -13.69
CA SER A 2 29.81 35.62 -12.39
C SER A 2 29.64 34.19 -11.89
N GLN A 3 30.17 33.88 -10.70
CA GLN A 3 29.86 32.63 -10.00
C GLN A 3 28.46 32.75 -9.42
N THR A 4 27.49 32.10 -10.06
CA THR A 4 26.16 31.89 -9.50
C THR A 4 26.30 30.91 -8.33
N LYS A 5 26.40 31.44 -7.11
CA LYS A 5 26.17 30.66 -5.89
C LYS A 5 24.73 30.19 -5.93
N ILE A 6 24.54 28.88 -6.06
CA ILE A 6 23.27 28.22 -5.79
C ILE A 6 23.08 28.33 -4.27
N ASN A 7 22.32 29.34 -3.84
CA ASN A 7 21.82 29.38 -2.47
C ASN A 7 20.86 28.20 -2.33
N ALA A 8 21.26 27.18 -1.58
CA ALA A 8 20.32 26.24 -1.00
C ALA A 8 19.33 27.06 -0.18
N GLU A 9 18.04 26.93 -0.48
CA GLU A 9 16.98 27.55 0.31
C GLU A 9 17.16 27.17 1.79
N PRO A 10 16.96 28.11 2.73
CA PRO A 10 17.01 27.76 4.14
C PRO A 10 15.90 26.74 4.40
N GLN A 11 16.26 25.54 4.87
CA GLN A 11 15.28 24.65 5.52
C GLN A 11 14.55 25.48 6.58
N ASP A 12 13.21 25.40 6.59
CA ASP A 12 12.41 26.04 7.64
C ASP A 12 12.96 25.59 8.99
N LYS A 13 13.58 26.52 9.72
CA LYS A 13 14.23 26.23 11.02
C LYS A 13 13.26 25.54 11.98
N ASN A 14 11.96 25.85 11.89
CA ASN A 14 10.94 25.21 12.71
C ASN A 14 10.74 23.73 12.34
N LEU A 15 10.80 23.40 11.05
CA LEU A 15 10.70 22.01 10.56
C LEU A 15 11.93 21.20 10.99
N GLN A 16 13.12 21.80 10.91
CA GLN A 16 14.36 21.15 11.37
C GLN A 16 14.33 20.88 12.89
N ASP A 17 13.99 21.89 13.70
CA ASP A 17 13.91 21.74 15.17
C ASP A 17 12.87 20.66 15.58
N TYR A 18 11.75 20.59 14.85
CA TYR A 18 10.73 19.55 15.01
C TYR A 18 11.29 18.16 14.68
N GLN A 19 11.94 18.02 13.53
CA GLN A 19 12.53 16.75 13.08
C GLN A 19 13.61 16.25 14.05
N GLU A 20 14.48 17.12 14.54
CA GLU A 20 15.49 16.80 15.57
C GLU A 20 14.83 16.33 16.88
N SER A 21 13.71 16.96 17.28
CA SER A 21 12.95 16.56 18.48
C SER A 21 12.32 15.18 18.33
N ILE A 22 11.74 14.87 17.16
CA ILE A 22 11.20 13.55 16.83
C ILE A 22 12.32 12.50 16.86
N GLN A 23 13.43 12.75 16.16
CA GLN A 23 14.55 11.83 16.09
C GLN A 23 15.08 11.50 17.49
N LYS A 24 15.36 12.52 18.31
CA LYS A 24 15.86 12.34 19.68
C LYS A 24 14.90 11.52 20.54
N ARG A 25 13.59 11.77 20.41
CA ARG A 25 12.58 11.03 21.21
C ARG A 25 12.52 9.56 20.82
N ILE A 26 12.66 9.24 19.53
CA ILE A 26 12.73 7.87 19.01
C ILE A 26 14.02 7.20 19.46
N GLU A 27 15.16 7.88 19.39
CA GLU A 27 16.45 7.35 19.85
C GLU A 27 16.41 6.98 21.34
N GLN A 28 15.80 7.82 22.18
CA GLN A 28 15.61 7.53 23.61
C GLN A 28 14.75 6.28 23.85
N TYR A 29 13.67 6.12 23.08
CA TYR A 29 12.83 4.93 23.19
C TYR A 29 13.58 3.66 22.71
N ASN A 30 14.35 3.76 21.62
CA ASN A 30 15.13 2.64 21.09
C ASN A 30 16.30 2.22 22.01
N GLN A 31 16.64 3.00 23.04
CA GLN A 31 17.59 2.61 24.09
C GLN A 31 16.97 1.69 25.16
N LEU A 32 15.64 1.56 25.21
CA LEU A 32 14.95 0.67 26.14
C LEU A 32 15.16 -0.78 25.69
N SER A 33 15.70 -1.61 26.59
CA SER A 33 15.95 -3.03 26.29
C SER A 33 14.68 -3.87 26.20
N ALA A 34 13.61 -3.49 26.92
CA ALA A 34 12.31 -4.14 26.90
C ALA A 34 11.18 -3.10 27.11
N PRO A 35 10.75 -2.41 26.04
CA PRO A 35 9.65 -1.45 26.12
C PRO A 35 8.34 -2.12 26.59
N THR A 36 7.61 -1.44 27.47
CA THR A 36 6.28 -1.85 27.94
C THR A 36 5.17 -1.20 27.11
N ALA A 37 3.93 -1.66 27.29
CA ALA A 37 2.76 -1.01 26.66
C ALA A 37 2.64 0.48 27.07
N LEU A 38 3.00 0.83 28.30
CA LEU A 38 3.02 2.23 28.76
C LEU A 38 4.09 3.05 28.03
N ASP A 39 5.27 2.46 27.79
CA ASP A 39 6.33 3.12 27.02
C ASP A 39 5.89 3.37 25.57
N ASN A 40 5.20 2.39 24.96
CA ASN A 40 4.63 2.51 23.61
C ASN A 40 3.61 3.65 23.54
N GLN A 41 2.71 3.69 24.52
CA GLN A 41 1.68 4.72 24.61
C GLN A 41 2.30 6.11 24.81
N GLN A 42 3.25 6.25 25.72
CA GLN A 42 3.91 7.53 25.99
C GLN A 42 4.68 8.02 24.77
N LEU A 43 5.43 7.15 24.07
CA LEU A 43 6.12 7.53 22.85
C LEU A 43 5.12 8.07 21.81
N THR A 44 4.03 7.34 21.57
CA THR A 44 3.04 7.73 20.55
C THR A 44 2.39 9.07 20.88
N ILE A 45 2.03 9.30 22.15
CA ILE A 45 1.53 10.60 22.65
C ILE A 45 2.56 11.71 22.40
N ASP A 46 3.83 11.48 22.76
CA ASP A 46 4.88 12.49 22.61
C ASP A 46 5.10 12.86 21.14
N LEU A 47 5.14 11.87 20.24
CA LEU A 47 5.34 12.10 18.80
C LEU A 47 4.20 12.94 18.20
N TYR A 48 2.94 12.65 18.57
CA TYR A 48 1.80 13.41 18.09
C TYR A 48 1.73 14.81 18.73
N LEU A 49 2.08 14.97 20.00
CA LEU A 49 2.13 16.28 20.67
C LEU A 49 3.22 17.19 20.07
N LEU A 50 4.40 16.64 19.79
CA LEU A 50 5.48 17.37 19.10
C LEU A 50 5.03 17.82 17.71
N THR A 51 4.37 16.93 16.97
CA THR A 51 3.82 17.22 15.64
C THR A 51 2.77 18.32 15.70
N GLN A 52 1.81 18.22 16.62
CA GLN A 52 0.77 19.23 16.83
C GLN A 52 1.38 20.60 17.17
N THR A 53 2.40 20.61 18.04
CA THR A 53 3.10 21.85 18.43
C THR A 53 3.79 22.50 17.23
N TYR A 54 4.41 21.70 16.36
CA TYR A 54 5.01 22.18 15.11
C TYR A 54 3.93 22.76 14.17
N LEU A 55 2.86 22.01 13.91
CA LEU A 55 1.81 22.42 12.97
C LEU A 55 1.08 23.70 13.42
N LYS A 56 0.81 23.87 14.72
CA LYS A 56 0.24 25.12 15.26
C LYS A 56 1.12 26.34 14.99
N LYS A 57 2.44 26.18 15.11
CA LYS A 57 3.41 27.26 14.83
C LYS A 57 3.52 27.53 13.33
N ALA A 58 3.51 26.48 12.50
CA ALA A 58 3.71 26.58 11.07
C ALA A 58 2.46 27.05 10.30
N CYS A 59 1.25 26.64 10.72
CA CYS A 59 0.03 26.77 9.93
C CYS A 59 -1.07 27.64 10.56
N SER A 60 -0.90 28.16 11.80
CA SER A 60 -1.88 28.88 12.66
C SER A 60 -2.48 28.04 13.81
N ASN A 61 -3.03 28.71 14.83
CA ASN A 61 -3.40 28.13 16.14
C ASN A 61 -4.49 27.03 16.10
N ASP A 62 -5.09 26.75 14.95
CA ASP A 62 -6.30 25.92 14.84
C ASP A 62 -6.04 24.42 14.62
N ALA A 63 -4.79 23.94 14.64
CA ALA A 63 -4.45 22.51 14.53
C ALA A 63 -4.74 21.69 15.82
N ASP A 64 -5.79 22.04 16.58
CA ASP A 64 -6.18 21.39 17.83
C ASP A 64 -6.92 20.06 17.62
N ASN A 65 -7.64 19.91 16.51
CA ASN A 65 -8.38 18.71 16.17
C ASN A 65 -7.82 18.12 14.89
N PHE A 66 -7.11 16.99 15.00
CA PHE A 66 -6.61 16.26 13.84
C PHE A 66 -7.02 14.80 13.90
N LYS A 67 -7.08 14.19 12.73
CA LYS A 67 -7.23 12.74 12.57
C LYS A 67 -5.90 12.15 12.13
N VAL A 68 -5.60 10.95 12.61
CA VAL A 68 -4.44 10.20 12.16
C VAL A 68 -4.90 9.11 11.19
N ILE A 69 -4.23 9.05 10.04
CA ILE A 69 -4.40 7.98 9.05
C ILE A 69 -3.11 7.17 9.02
N GLN A 70 -3.19 5.91 9.40
CA GLN A 70 -2.04 5.02 9.48
C GLN A 70 -2.06 4.02 8.33
N LEU A 71 -1.06 4.09 7.45
CA LEU A 71 -0.95 3.24 6.27
C LEU A 71 -0.03 2.06 6.57
N PHE A 72 -0.60 0.93 6.98
CA PHE A 72 0.14 -0.30 7.25
C PHE A 72 0.23 -1.18 6.01
N ARG A 73 1.42 -1.73 5.76
CA ARG A 73 1.51 -2.96 4.97
C ARG A 73 0.99 -4.13 5.80
N HIS A 74 0.33 -5.09 5.17
CA HIS A 74 -0.05 -6.36 5.80
C HIS A 74 1.14 -7.04 6.54
N GLY A 75 0.82 -7.97 7.45
CA GLY A 75 1.78 -8.77 8.18
C GLY A 75 2.72 -9.59 7.29
N GLU A 76 3.83 -10.03 7.87
CA GLU A 76 4.91 -10.71 7.18
C GLU A 76 4.43 -12.00 6.53
N CYS A 77 4.85 -12.20 5.29
CA CYS A 77 4.69 -13.44 4.55
C CYS A 77 6.01 -13.71 3.84
N THR A 78 6.67 -14.82 4.19
CA THR A 78 7.98 -15.17 3.64
C THR A 78 7.85 -15.59 2.17
N ASN A 79 8.98 -15.67 1.46
CA ASN A 79 8.97 -16.22 0.10
C ASN A 79 8.46 -17.67 0.06
N ALA A 80 8.73 -18.46 1.11
CA ALA A 80 8.17 -19.79 1.24
C ALA A 80 6.64 -19.75 1.40
N ASP A 81 6.13 -18.84 2.22
CA ASP A 81 4.68 -18.64 2.41
C ASP A 81 3.98 -18.19 1.13
N LYS A 82 4.66 -17.38 0.31
CA LYS A 82 4.19 -16.95 -1.01
C LYS A 82 4.43 -17.98 -2.12
N GLY A 83 5.08 -19.11 -1.82
CA GLY A 83 5.52 -20.07 -2.83
C GLY A 83 6.33 -19.41 -3.94
N TYR A 84 7.24 -18.50 -3.59
CA TYR A 84 8.02 -17.68 -4.52
C TYR A 84 7.15 -16.91 -5.53
N GLY A 85 5.99 -16.44 -5.09
CA GLY A 85 5.02 -15.70 -5.92
C GLY A 85 3.97 -16.58 -6.61
N PHE A 86 4.09 -17.91 -6.56
CA PHE A 86 3.16 -18.83 -7.19
C PHE A 86 1.97 -19.23 -6.31
N LYS A 87 2.08 -19.08 -4.97
CA LYS A 87 1.00 -19.45 -4.06
C LYS A 87 -0.07 -18.35 -4.08
N PRO A 88 -1.28 -18.63 -4.59
CA PRO A 88 -2.34 -17.63 -4.63
C PRO A 88 -2.74 -17.18 -3.23
N ASN A 89 -3.09 -15.90 -3.11
CA ASN A 89 -3.66 -15.31 -1.91
C ASN A 89 -2.98 -15.73 -0.58
N ALA A 90 -1.65 -15.73 -0.56
CA ALA A 90 -0.88 -16.21 0.58
C ALA A 90 -1.28 -15.50 1.88
N ASN A 91 -1.40 -16.29 2.95
CA ASN A 91 -1.61 -15.78 4.30
C ASN A 91 -0.31 -15.21 4.90
N ILE A 92 -0.44 -14.44 5.98
CA ILE A 92 0.70 -14.08 6.85
C ILE A 92 1.29 -15.34 7.49
N ASN A 93 2.56 -15.27 7.88
CA ASN A 93 3.21 -16.39 8.53
C ASN A 93 2.61 -16.61 9.95
N PRO A 94 2.53 -17.85 10.46
CA PRO A 94 1.85 -18.12 11.73
C PRO A 94 2.51 -17.47 12.97
N ALA A 95 3.83 -17.28 12.94
CA ALA A 95 4.56 -16.67 14.04
C ALA A 95 4.25 -15.16 14.16
N ALA A 96 4.18 -14.48 13.02
CA ALA A 96 3.76 -13.09 12.90
C ALA A 96 2.33 -12.92 13.40
N ASP A 97 1.39 -13.79 12.96
CA ASP A 97 0.00 -13.76 13.44
C ASP A 97 -0.08 -13.90 14.97
N ALA A 98 0.66 -14.86 15.54
CA ALA A 98 0.70 -15.07 16.98
C ALA A 98 1.28 -13.86 17.73
N ASN A 99 2.37 -13.28 17.25
CA ASN A 99 3.02 -12.13 17.88
C ASN A 99 2.18 -10.86 17.80
N MET A 100 1.50 -10.64 16.67
CA MET A 100 0.60 -9.51 16.45
C MET A 100 -0.57 -9.50 17.43
N LYS A 101 -1.03 -10.67 17.91
CA LYS A 101 -2.11 -10.76 18.92
C LYS A 101 -1.72 -10.28 20.31
N HIS A 102 -0.42 -10.15 20.59
CA HIS A 102 0.09 -9.66 21.87
C HIS A 102 0.30 -8.14 21.90
N PHE A 103 0.04 -7.44 20.79
CA PHE A 103 0.21 -6.00 20.71
C PHE A 103 -1.06 -5.25 21.14
N ASP A 104 -0.89 -4.20 21.94
CA ASP A 104 -1.97 -3.28 22.27
C ASP A 104 -2.12 -2.24 21.16
N TYR A 105 -3.06 -2.48 20.24
CA TYR A 105 -3.32 -1.58 19.11
C TYR A 105 -3.97 -0.25 19.51
N SER A 106 -4.47 -0.10 20.75
CA SER A 106 -5.04 1.17 21.18
C SER A 106 -3.98 2.26 21.23
N VAL A 107 -2.71 1.92 21.49
CA VAL A 107 -1.59 2.89 21.54
C VAL A 107 -1.37 3.62 20.22
N LEU A 108 -1.81 3.04 19.11
CA LEU A 108 -1.68 3.62 17.77
C LEU A 108 -2.72 4.71 17.50
N LEU A 109 -3.82 4.78 18.26
CA LEU A 109 -4.86 5.77 18.05
C LEU A 109 -4.52 7.08 18.78
N HIS A 110 -4.73 8.20 18.10
CA HIS A 110 -4.71 9.52 18.72
C HIS A 110 -6.06 9.85 19.38
N ASN A 111 -7.16 9.64 18.64
CA ASN A 111 -8.52 9.97 19.06
C ASN A 111 -9.12 8.86 19.94
N GLN A 112 -8.57 8.74 21.16
CA GLN A 112 -8.89 7.69 22.13
C GLN A 112 -10.33 7.68 22.67
N LYS A 113 -11.18 8.65 22.31
CA LYS A 113 -12.60 8.65 22.70
C LYS A 113 -13.54 8.30 21.57
N ASP A 114 -13.11 8.46 20.33
CA ASP A 114 -13.92 8.25 19.14
C ASP A 114 -13.86 6.79 18.66
N ASP A 115 -14.81 6.42 17.79
CA ASP A 115 -14.78 5.15 17.06
C ASP A 115 -13.50 5.09 16.19
N ALA A 116 -13.09 3.90 15.75
CA ALA A 116 -11.99 3.73 14.81
C ALA A 116 -12.50 3.18 13.47
N ARG A 117 -11.87 3.58 12.36
CA ARG A 117 -12.12 3.00 11.04
C ARG A 117 -10.95 2.12 10.62
N VAL A 118 -11.24 0.91 10.16
CA VAL A 118 -10.25 0.02 9.56
C VAL A 118 -10.63 -0.25 8.10
N VAL A 119 -9.78 0.14 7.16
CA VAL A 119 -9.94 -0.16 5.74
C VAL A 119 -8.87 -1.15 5.32
N PHE A 120 -9.25 -2.25 4.69
CA PHE A 120 -8.29 -3.32 4.40
C PHE A 120 -8.50 -3.94 3.02
N SER A 121 -7.41 -4.40 2.44
CA SER A 121 -7.44 -5.10 1.15
C SER A 121 -8.18 -6.43 1.28
N THR A 122 -8.92 -6.82 0.24
CA THR A 122 -9.61 -8.11 0.19
C THR A 122 -8.65 -9.31 0.27
N MET A 123 -7.34 -9.16 0.06
CA MET A 123 -6.40 -10.28 0.13
C MET A 123 -6.30 -10.89 1.54
N THR A 124 -6.11 -12.21 1.62
CA THR A 124 -6.10 -12.97 2.89
C THR A 124 -5.13 -12.38 3.92
N ARG A 125 -3.87 -12.14 3.55
CA ARG A 125 -2.88 -11.54 4.46
C ARG A 125 -3.31 -10.19 5.04
N ALA A 126 -3.94 -9.33 4.23
CA ALA A 126 -4.44 -8.04 4.69
C ALA A 126 -5.69 -8.19 5.56
N THR A 127 -6.58 -9.12 5.22
CA THR A 127 -7.78 -9.45 5.99
C THR A 127 -7.41 -10.00 7.38
N VAL A 128 -6.49 -10.96 7.45
CA VAL A 128 -6.01 -11.55 8.72
C VAL A 128 -5.29 -10.49 9.56
N THR A 129 -4.46 -9.66 8.92
CA THR A 129 -3.82 -8.54 9.61
C THR A 129 -4.86 -7.57 10.18
N ALA A 130 -5.88 -7.18 9.40
CA ALA A 130 -6.94 -6.29 9.84
C ALA A 130 -7.77 -6.89 10.99
N ALA A 131 -8.00 -8.20 10.99
CA ALA A 131 -8.67 -8.88 12.10
C ALA A 131 -7.89 -8.72 13.42
N ASN A 132 -6.55 -8.83 13.41
CA ASN A 132 -5.72 -8.58 14.60
C ASN A 132 -5.88 -7.14 15.12
N PHE A 133 -5.86 -6.13 14.24
CA PHE A 133 -6.13 -4.73 14.63
C PHE A 133 -7.53 -4.58 15.25
N ILE A 134 -8.56 -5.11 14.58
CA ILE A 134 -9.96 -4.96 15.01
C ILE A 134 -10.21 -5.66 16.34
N GLU A 135 -9.71 -6.88 16.51
CA GLU A 135 -9.82 -7.63 17.77
C GLU A 135 -9.10 -6.89 18.91
N GLY A 136 -7.85 -6.48 18.70
CA GLY A 136 -7.07 -5.78 19.72
C GLY A 136 -7.58 -4.38 20.06
N LEU A 137 -8.28 -3.70 19.15
CA LEU A 137 -9.00 -2.48 19.47
C LEU A 137 -10.26 -2.78 20.31
N ARG A 138 -11.02 -3.83 19.96
CA ARG A 138 -12.25 -4.21 20.67
C ARG A 138 -12.00 -4.66 22.11
N THR A 139 -10.85 -5.25 22.42
CA THR A 139 -10.47 -5.57 23.81
C THR A 139 -10.41 -4.33 24.70
N HIS A 140 -10.19 -3.14 24.11
CA HIS A 140 -10.20 -1.84 24.78
C HIS A 140 -11.57 -1.14 24.69
N SER A 141 -12.65 -1.90 24.46
CA SER A 141 -14.03 -1.38 24.30
C SER A 141 -14.18 -0.35 23.18
N LYS A 142 -13.28 -0.37 22.18
CA LYS A 142 -13.41 0.48 20.99
C LYS A 142 -14.41 -0.10 20.01
N LYS A 143 -15.33 0.74 19.56
CA LYS A 143 -16.16 0.44 18.40
C LYS A 143 -15.35 0.68 17.13
N VAL A 144 -15.38 -0.31 16.24
CA VAL A 144 -14.58 -0.31 15.01
C VAL A 144 -15.50 -0.55 13.82
N THR A 145 -15.49 0.38 12.87
CA THR A 145 -16.12 0.19 11.55
C THR A 145 -15.09 -0.35 10.58
N ALA A 146 -15.41 -1.43 9.88
CA ALA A 146 -14.48 -2.13 9.00
C ALA A 146 -14.98 -2.10 7.55
N LYS A 147 -14.12 -1.76 6.59
CA LYS A 147 -14.42 -1.76 5.16
C LYS A 147 -13.39 -2.58 4.40
N SER A 148 -13.82 -3.58 3.63
CA SER A 148 -12.96 -4.26 2.67
C SER A 148 -12.99 -3.53 1.33
N SER A 149 -11.81 -3.27 0.76
CA SER A 149 -11.68 -2.61 -0.55
C SER A 149 -10.75 -3.40 -1.46
N ARG A 150 -11.22 -3.68 -2.67
CA ARG A 150 -10.44 -4.35 -3.72
C ARG A 150 -9.51 -3.38 -4.43
N GLU A 151 -9.74 -2.09 -4.31
CA GLU A 151 -8.97 -1.03 -4.95
C GLU A 151 -7.67 -0.71 -4.19
N ILE A 152 -7.43 -1.37 -3.05
CA ILE A 152 -6.19 -1.28 -2.28
C ILE A 152 -5.38 -2.60 -2.25
N THR A 153 -5.71 -3.52 -3.16
CA THR A 153 -4.95 -4.76 -3.40
C THR A 153 -3.61 -4.49 -4.09
N GLU A 154 -2.74 -5.49 -4.11
CA GLU A 154 -1.53 -5.46 -4.94
C GLU A 154 -1.91 -5.60 -6.43
N ILE A 155 -1.10 -5.05 -7.36
CA ILE A 155 -1.16 -5.49 -8.76
C ILE A 155 -0.69 -6.94 -8.76
N ALA A 156 -1.45 -7.82 -9.41
CA ALA A 156 -0.98 -9.17 -9.60
C ALA A 156 0.19 -9.23 -10.58
N GLU A 157 1.42 -9.10 -10.07
CA GLU A 157 2.67 -9.42 -10.77
C GLU A 157 2.92 -10.94 -10.86
N GLY A 158 2.13 -11.70 -10.10
CA GLY A 158 2.11 -13.16 -10.13
C GLY A 158 0.86 -13.71 -9.44
N PRO A 159 0.68 -15.04 -9.43
CA PRO A 159 -0.47 -15.71 -8.81
C PRO A 159 -0.77 -15.27 -7.37
N SER A 160 0.27 -14.98 -6.58
CA SER A 160 0.15 -14.53 -5.18
C SER A 160 -0.52 -13.17 -5.00
N GLY A 161 -0.63 -12.38 -6.07
CA GLY A 161 -1.34 -11.10 -6.11
C GLY A 161 -2.84 -11.22 -6.39
N PHE A 162 -3.33 -12.41 -6.75
CA PHE A 162 -4.75 -12.65 -6.96
C PHE A 162 -5.41 -13.23 -5.69
N ASP A 163 -6.62 -12.76 -5.40
CA ASP A 163 -7.47 -13.22 -4.29
C ASP A 163 -8.18 -14.54 -4.61
N ILE A 164 -7.42 -15.54 -5.12
CA ILE A 164 -7.96 -16.84 -5.50
C ILE A 164 -8.12 -17.73 -4.27
N MET A 165 -9.34 -18.20 -4.07
CA MET A 165 -9.86 -18.93 -2.92
C MET A 165 -10.45 -20.28 -3.30
N ASN A 166 -10.82 -20.45 -4.58
CA ASN A 166 -11.37 -21.69 -5.11
C ASN A 166 -10.84 -21.98 -6.53
N TRP A 167 -10.78 -23.26 -6.90
CA TRP A 167 -10.19 -23.68 -8.16
C TRP A 167 -10.90 -23.13 -9.42
N ARG A 168 -12.21 -22.88 -9.33
CA ARG A 168 -13.04 -22.34 -10.44
C ARG A 168 -12.68 -20.90 -10.78
N GLU A 169 -12.14 -20.15 -9.82
CA GLU A 169 -11.70 -18.76 -10.02
C GLU A 169 -10.45 -18.66 -10.91
N TYR A 170 -9.71 -19.75 -11.11
CA TYR A 170 -8.65 -19.79 -12.11
C TYR A 170 -9.21 -19.73 -13.54
N GLY A 171 -10.42 -20.25 -13.80
CA GLY A 171 -10.98 -20.34 -15.15
C GLY A 171 -11.03 -19.00 -15.88
N PRO A 172 -11.65 -17.95 -15.30
CA PRO A 172 -11.66 -16.61 -15.88
C PRO A 172 -10.26 -16.03 -16.08
N LEU A 173 -9.34 -16.24 -15.14
CA LEU A 173 -7.99 -15.70 -15.20
C LEU A 173 -7.11 -16.37 -16.27
N LEU A 174 -7.29 -17.67 -16.47
CA LEU A 174 -6.54 -18.47 -17.46
C LEU A 174 -7.08 -18.32 -18.89
N ASN A 175 -8.25 -17.69 -19.05
CA ASN A 175 -8.83 -17.45 -20.38
C ASN A 175 -7.85 -16.62 -21.24
N PRO A 176 -7.55 -17.03 -22.50
CA PRO A 176 -6.74 -16.23 -23.42
C PRO A 176 -7.27 -14.81 -23.68
N PHE A 177 -8.58 -14.61 -23.51
CA PHE A 177 -9.27 -13.33 -23.62
C PHE A 177 -9.37 -12.58 -22.27
N SER A 178 -8.72 -13.07 -21.21
CA SER A 178 -8.58 -12.30 -19.97
C SER A 178 -7.60 -11.15 -20.15
N ASP A 179 -7.73 -10.12 -19.31
CA ASP A 179 -6.80 -9.00 -19.24
C ASP A 179 -5.48 -9.36 -18.51
N VAL A 180 -5.32 -10.62 -18.09
CA VAL A 180 -4.07 -11.10 -17.53
C VAL A 180 -3.01 -11.18 -18.63
N LYS A 181 -1.87 -10.50 -18.43
CA LYS A 181 -0.71 -10.59 -19.32
C LYS A 181 -0.28 -12.04 -19.56
N PHE A 182 0.14 -12.37 -20.79
CA PHE A 182 0.51 -13.74 -21.19
C PHE A 182 1.44 -14.46 -20.20
N PHE A 183 2.54 -13.81 -19.80
CA PHE A 183 3.48 -14.39 -18.83
C PHE A 183 2.82 -14.71 -17.49
N HIS A 184 1.95 -13.83 -16.99
CA HIS A 184 1.24 -14.01 -15.72
C HIS A 184 0.21 -15.14 -15.82
N ARG A 185 -0.43 -15.32 -16.98
CA ARG A 185 -1.28 -16.49 -17.25
C ARG A 185 -0.50 -17.79 -17.19
N ALA A 186 0.71 -17.83 -17.73
CA ALA A 186 1.57 -19.01 -17.63
C ALA A 186 1.90 -19.32 -16.16
N LEU A 187 2.26 -18.30 -15.37
CA LEU A 187 2.48 -18.47 -13.92
C LEU A 187 1.22 -18.95 -13.19
N LEU A 188 0.04 -18.41 -13.54
CA LEU A 188 -1.25 -18.85 -12.99
C LEU A 188 -1.57 -20.29 -13.37
N PHE A 189 -1.20 -20.73 -14.57
CA PHE A 189 -1.42 -22.11 -15.01
C PHE A 189 -0.59 -23.08 -14.16
N PHE A 190 0.70 -22.77 -13.93
CA PHE A 190 1.53 -23.59 -13.04
C PHE A 190 1.07 -23.52 -11.58
N SER A 191 0.59 -22.35 -11.14
CA SER A 191 -0.04 -22.18 -9.82
C SER A 191 -1.29 -23.06 -9.67
N PHE A 192 -2.16 -23.09 -10.68
CA PHE A 192 -3.35 -23.94 -10.70
C PHE A 192 -2.98 -25.41 -10.53
N ILE A 193 -2.01 -25.91 -11.32
CA ILE A 193 -1.56 -27.30 -11.21
C ILE A 193 -1.05 -27.57 -9.79
N ARG A 194 -0.13 -26.73 -9.29
CA ARG A 194 0.54 -26.97 -8.00
C ARG A 194 -0.39 -26.84 -6.79
N TYR A 195 -1.29 -25.85 -6.79
CA TYR A 195 -2.04 -25.44 -5.59
C TYR A 195 -3.54 -25.72 -5.66
N ALA A 196 -4.12 -25.87 -6.85
CA ALA A 196 -5.53 -26.21 -7.01
C ALA A 196 -5.74 -27.71 -7.26
N VAL A 197 -4.85 -28.37 -8.02
CA VAL A 197 -4.98 -29.80 -8.34
C VAL A 197 -4.31 -30.68 -7.28
N PHE A 198 -3.10 -30.31 -6.84
CA PHE A 198 -2.28 -31.15 -5.95
C PHE A 198 -2.12 -30.62 -4.51
N GLY A 199 -2.69 -29.45 -4.17
CA GLY A 199 -2.44 -28.78 -2.89
C GLY A 199 -3.70 -28.46 -2.08
N SER A 200 -3.57 -28.45 -0.74
CA SER A 200 -4.61 -27.95 0.19
C SER A 200 -4.61 -26.43 0.36
N THR A 201 -3.61 -25.77 -0.22
CA THR A 201 -3.30 -24.34 -0.01
C THR A 201 -4.49 -23.40 -0.20
N LEU A 202 -5.33 -23.63 -1.23
CA LEU A 202 -6.51 -22.79 -1.46
C LEU A 202 -7.50 -22.91 -0.31
N GLU A 203 -7.69 -24.12 0.21
CA GLU A 203 -8.58 -24.38 1.33
C GLU A 203 -8.04 -23.76 2.62
N ASP A 204 -6.74 -23.85 2.86
CA ASP A 204 -6.09 -23.30 4.06
C ASP A 204 -6.16 -21.77 4.08
N ASN A 205 -5.83 -21.10 2.96
CA ASN A 205 -5.96 -19.65 2.83
C ASN A 205 -7.44 -19.23 2.96
N ARG A 206 -8.37 -20.03 2.41
CA ARG A 206 -9.81 -19.79 2.55
C ARG A 206 -10.31 -19.86 3.98
N LYS A 207 -9.89 -20.88 4.72
CA LYS A 207 -10.21 -21.01 6.15
C LYS A 207 -9.66 -19.85 6.95
N ALA A 208 -8.41 -19.45 6.71
CA ALA A 208 -7.79 -18.33 7.41
C ALA A 208 -8.53 -17.00 7.16
N LYS A 209 -8.88 -16.71 5.90
CA LYS A 209 -9.65 -15.50 5.57
C LYS A 209 -11.04 -15.53 6.18
N GLN A 210 -11.74 -16.67 6.12
CA GLN A 210 -13.08 -16.77 6.69
C GLN A 210 -13.05 -16.57 8.21
N ALA A 211 -12.10 -17.21 8.91
CA ALA A 211 -11.92 -17.00 10.34
C ALA A 211 -11.64 -15.52 10.68
N ALA A 212 -10.82 -14.85 9.87
CA ALA A 212 -10.58 -13.41 10.03
C ALA A 212 -11.83 -12.56 9.78
N LEU A 213 -12.63 -12.87 8.75
CA LEU A 213 -13.90 -12.19 8.49
C LEU A 213 -14.91 -12.43 9.62
N ASP A 214 -14.94 -13.62 10.20
CA ASP A 214 -15.79 -13.93 11.35
C ASP A 214 -15.38 -13.10 12.58
N THR A 215 -14.06 -12.93 12.82
CA THR A 215 -13.54 -12.03 13.85
C THR A 215 -13.89 -10.56 13.58
N ILE A 216 -13.79 -10.13 12.31
CA ILE A 216 -14.14 -8.76 11.91
C ILE A 216 -15.64 -8.52 12.11
N GLY A 217 -16.49 -9.50 11.79
CA GLY A 217 -17.94 -9.41 11.92
C GLY A 217 -18.56 -8.57 10.81
N VAL A 218 -19.45 -7.65 11.19
CA VAL A 218 -20.21 -6.84 10.22
C VAL A 218 -19.27 -5.82 9.55
N LEU A 219 -19.25 -5.86 8.22
CA LEU A 219 -18.56 -4.89 7.37
C LEU A 219 -19.50 -3.73 6.98
N ASP A 220 -18.91 -2.58 6.64
CA ASP A 220 -19.60 -1.45 6.03
C ASP A 220 -20.35 -1.89 4.76
N GLU A 221 -21.54 -1.36 4.50
CA GLU A 221 -22.38 -1.68 3.34
C GLU A 221 -21.67 -1.41 2.00
N THR A 222 -20.71 -0.49 1.99
CA THR A 222 -19.88 -0.17 0.82
C THR A 222 -18.70 -1.12 0.60
N SER A 223 -18.59 -2.17 1.43
CA SER A 223 -17.51 -3.14 1.34
C SER A 223 -17.64 -3.99 0.08
N GLN A 224 -16.51 -4.17 -0.60
CA GLN A 224 -16.45 -4.98 -1.81
C GLN A 224 -16.26 -6.46 -1.48
N SER A 225 -16.94 -7.33 -2.23
CA SER A 225 -16.74 -8.77 -2.16
C SER A 225 -15.35 -9.16 -2.68
N SER A 226 -14.89 -10.35 -2.31
CA SER A 226 -13.61 -10.91 -2.76
C SER A 226 -13.65 -11.46 -4.19
N ASP A 227 -14.53 -10.96 -5.05
CA ASP A 227 -14.66 -11.49 -6.40
C ASP A 227 -13.31 -11.42 -7.09
N VAL A 228 -12.89 -12.53 -7.68
CA VAL A 228 -11.64 -12.68 -8.46
C VAL A 228 -11.80 -12.01 -9.83
N THR A 229 -12.41 -10.84 -9.85
CA THR A 229 -12.41 -9.93 -10.98
C THR A 229 -11.10 -9.13 -10.97
N HIS A 230 -10.80 -8.39 -12.03
CA HIS A 230 -9.57 -7.60 -12.15
C HIS A 230 -9.70 -6.24 -11.45
N THR A 231 -8.66 -5.78 -10.77
CA THR A 231 -8.53 -4.37 -10.33
C THR A 231 -7.66 -3.75 -11.38
N THR A 232 -8.17 -2.78 -12.14
CA THR A 232 -7.35 -2.10 -13.13
C THR A 232 -6.23 -1.32 -12.44
N ASP A 233 -5.12 -1.07 -13.15
CA ASP A 233 -4.04 -0.24 -12.62
C ASP A 233 -4.57 1.14 -12.17
N ALA A 234 -5.50 1.71 -12.93
CA ALA A 234 -6.17 2.97 -12.61
C ALA A 234 -6.95 2.90 -11.29
N GLN A 235 -7.79 1.86 -11.10
CA GLN A 235 -8.52 1.64 -9.85
C GLN A 235 -7.57 1.56 -8.66
N ARG A 236 -6.48 0.81 -8.80
CA ARG A 236 -5.54 0.61 -7.71
C ARG A 236 -4.73 1.87 -7.39
N GLU A 237 -4.28 2.59 -8.40
CA GLU A 237 -3.56 3.85 -8.24
C GLU A 237 -4.41 4.92 -7.57
N ASN A 238 -5.74 4.85 -7.75
CA ASN A 238 -6.67 5.82 -7.19
C ASN A 238 -7.35 5.37 -5.89
N GLY A 239 -7.54 4.07 -5.68
CA GLY A 239 -8.41 3.52 -4.65
C GLY A 239 -8.05 3.95 -3.24
N LEU A 240 -6.79 3.75 -2.83
CA LEU A 240 -6.37 4.15 -1.49
C LEU A 240 -6.37 5.68 -1.32
N ALA A 241 -5.99 6.44 -2.35
CA ALA A 241 -6.09 7.89 -2.32
C ALA A 241 -7.55 8.34 -2.12
N LYS A 242 -8.50 7.69 -2.79
CA LYS A 242 -9.94 7.97 -2.65
C LYS A 242 -10.44 7.68 -1.24
N GLU A 243 -10.08 6.53 -0.65
CA GLU A 243 -10.45 6.22 0.74
C GLU A 243 -9.93 7.27 1.74
N ILE A 244 -8.71 7.77 1.54
CA ILE A 244 -8.13 8.85 2.35
C ILE A 244 -8.89 10.15 2.15
N VAL A 245 -9.18 10.53 0.89
CA VAL A 245 -9.96 11.74 0.57
C VAL A 245 -11.34 11.69 1.20
N ASP A 246 -12.02 10.54 1.13
CA ASP A 246 -13.34 10.37 1.76
C ASP A 246 -13.30 10.48 3.28
N GLU A 247 -12.28 9.90 3.92
CA GLU A 247 -12.15 9.98 5.37
C GLU A 247 -11.80 11.39 5.86
N ILE A 248 -10.96 12.12 5.13
CA ILE A 248 -10.67 13.52 5.42
C ILE A 248 -11.92 14.38 5.19
N ASN A 249 -12.74 14.03 4.20
CA ASN A 249 -13.99 14.72 3.93
C ASN A 249 -15.12 14.44 4.92
N ASN A 250 -15.08 13.29 5.61
CA ASN A 250 -16.00 12.99 6.70
C ASN A 250 -15.77 13.95 7.88
N THR A 251 -16.84 14.38 8.54
CA THR A 251 -16.79 15.22 9.76
C THR A 251 -16.43 14.46 11.03
N ASP A 252 -16.51 13.12 11.03
CA ASP A 252 -16.20 12.27 12.19
C ASP A 252 -14.74 12.40 12.61
N ARG A 253 -14.44 12.65 13.90
CA ARG A 253 -13.05 12.82 14.40
C ARG A 253 -12.26 11.52 14.55
N ARG A 254 -12.77 10.41 14.01
CA ARG A 254 -12.16 9.08 14.14
C ARG A 254 -10.82 8.97 13.43
N ASP A 255 -9.94 8.16 13.99
CA ASP A 255 -8.71 7.76 13.29
C ASP A 255 -8.99 6.62 12.32
N MET A 256 -8.13 6.50 11.31
CA MET A 256 -8.21 5.47 10.28
C MET A 256 -6.94 4.63 10.25
N ILE A 257 -7.12 3.32 10.28
CA ILE A 257 -6.06 2.34 10.01
C ILE A 257 -6.33 1.74 8.65
N VAL A 258 -5.34 1.80 7.77
CA VAL A 258 -5.35 1.15 6.47
C VAL A 258 -4.43 -0.05 6.52
N VAL A 259 -4.93 -1.22 6.12
CA VAL A 259 -4.13 -2.44 5.94
C VAL A 259 -4.09 -2.79 4.47
N GLY A 260 -3.00 -2.39 3.80
CA GLY A 260 -2.85 -2.48 2.36
C GLY A 260 -1.55 -3.17 1.92
N HIS A 261 -1.16 -2.84 0.70
CA HIS A 261 0.03 -3.37 0.03
C HIS A 261 1.01 -2.24 -0.29
N GLY A 262 2.30 -2.55 -0.31
CA GLY A 262 3.37 -1.55 -0.50
C GLY A 262 3.19 -0.69 -1.76
N ASN A 263 2.79 -1.30 -2.89
CA ASN A 263 2.56 -0.57 -4.13
C ASN A 263 1.36 0.40 -4.04
N SER A 264 0.25 0.01 -3.41
CA SER A 264 -0.92 0.88 -3.22
C SER A 264 -0.60 2.07 -2.31
N ILE A 265 0.12 1.82 -1.21
CA ILE A 265 0.58 2.87 -0.29
C ILE A 265 1.53 3.83 -1.01
N ARG A 266 2.54 3.30 -1.70
CA ARG A 266 3.53 4.10 -2.43
C ARG A 266 2.89 5.03 -3.45
N ASP A 267 1.93 4.51 -4.22
CA ASP A 267 1.33 5.29 -5.29
C ASP A 267 0.39 6.36 -4.73
N THR A 268 -0.28 6.07 -3.61
CA THR A 268 -1.04 7.07 -2.84
C THR A 268 -0.14 8.16 -2.30
N LEU A 269 0.97 7.81 -1.65
CA LEU A 269 1.94 8.79 -1.15
C LEU A 269 2.55 9.62 -2.29
N THR A 270 2.88 8.99 -3.42
CA THR A 270 3.38 9.71 -4.60
C THR A 270 2.35 10.69 -5.16
N LYS A 271 1.06 10.36 -5.10
CA LYS A 271 -0.03 11.19 -5.60
C LYS A 271 -0.34 12.36 -4.67
N LEU A 272 -0.41 12.11 -3.36
CA LEU A 272 -0.74 13.13 -2.34
C LEU A 272 0.48 13.93 -1.87
N PHE A 273 1.70 13.48 -2.17
CA PHE A 273 2.95 14.11 -1.77
C PHE A 273 3.96 14.02 -2.91
N PRO A 274 3.92 14.94 -3.89
CA PRO A 274 4.71 14.85 -5.12
C PRO A 274 6.22 14.73 -4.88
N SER A 275 6.73 15.31 -3.79
CA SER A 275 8.14 15.24 -3.45
C SER A 275 8.57 13.86 -2.88
N TYR A 276 7.61 13.03 -2.45
CA TYR A 276 7.84 11.67 -1.93
C TYR A 276 8.64 10.81 -2.93
N LYS A 277 8.25 10.83 -4.21
CA LYS A 277 8.90 10.02 -5.26
C LYS A 277 10.40 10.33 -5.41
N ALA A 278 10.80 11.58 -5.24
CA ALA A 278 12.19 12.00 -5.42
C ALA A 278 13.06 11.69 -4.19
N LYS A 279 12.48 11.76 -2.98
CA LYS A 279 13.22 11.73 -1.71
C LYS A 279 13.22 10.36 -1.03
N HIS A 280 12.20 9.53 -1.24
CA HIS A 280 12.09 8.20 -0.61
C HIS A 280 12.57 7.03 -1.46
N ARG A 281 12.83 7.24 -2.77
CA ARG A 281 13.00 6.13 -3.72
C ARG A 281 14.32 5.36 -3.65
N LYS A 282 15.37 5.90 -3.03
CA LYS A 282 16.69 5.27 -3.16
C LYS A 282 16.94 4.13 -2.15
N ASP A 283 16.47 4.21 -0.91
CA ASP A 283 16.84 3.21 0.12
C ASP A 283 15.76 2.91 1.19
N ASP A 284 14.52 3.43 1.06
CA ASP A 284 13.54 3.41 2.15
C ASP A 284 12.19 2.78 1.78
N ALA A 285 12.19 1.45 1.60
CA ALA A 285 10.96 0.67 1.43
C ALA A 285 10.21 0.50 2.77
N LEU A 286 8.87 0.46 2.70
CA LEU A 286 8.04 0.06 3.84
C LEU A 286 8.16 -1.44 4.08
N ASP A 287 8.67 -1.80 5.25
CA ASP A 287 8.73 -3.19 5.71
C ASP A 287 7.34 -3.70 6.15
N PHE A 288 7.23 -4.98 6.49
CA PHE A 288 5.96 -5.58 6.88
C PHE A 288 5.45 -5.05 8.22
N ALA A 289 4.15 -4.78 8.32
CA ALA A 289 3.53 -4.08 9.46
C ALA A 289 4.20 -2.75 9.84
N GLU A 290 5.09 -2.21 9.00
CA GLU A 290 5.53 -0.83 9.11
C GLU A 290 4.41 0.07 8.57
N SER A 291 4.20 1.19 9.25
CA SER A 291 3.25 2.21 8.83
C SER A 291 3.94 3.45 8.29
N GLN A 292 3.28 4.10 7.33
CA GLN A 292 3.44 5.54 7.15
C GLN A 292 2.24 6.23 7.79
N ALA A 293 2.50 7.13 8.75
CA ALA A 293 1.45 7.92 9.38
C ALA A 293 1.26 9.25 8.64
N LEU A 294 0.00 9.62 8.47
CA LEU A 294 -0.45 10.91 7.95
C LEU A 294 -1.32 11.60 8.99
N MET A 295 -1.29 12.92 9.03
CA MET A 295 -2.11 13.74 9.90
C MET A 295 -2.96 14.67 9.05
N ALA A 296 -4.28 14.54 9.18
CA ALA A 296 -5.25 15.39 8.50
C ALA A 296 -5.88 16.37 9.51
N PHE A 297 -5.95 17.64 9.15
CA PHE A 297 -6.42 18.70 10.04
C PHE A 297 -7.01 19.86 9.23
N ASP A 298 -7.78 20.71 9.90
CA ASP A 298 -8.38 21.89 9.30
C ASP A 298 -7.67 23.16 9.76
N VAL A 299 -7.43 24.08 8.81
CA VAL A 299 -6.85 25.40 9.06
C VAL A 299 -7.75 26.45 8.40
N ASN A 300 -8.43 27.28 9.20
CA ASN A 300 -9.35 28.30 8.68
C ASN A 300 -10.40 27.75 7.69
N GLY A 301 -10.90 26.53 7.94
CA GLY A 301 -11.88 25.85 7.08
C GLY A 301 -11.31 25.18 5.84
N LYS A 302 -9.97 25.16 5.67
CA LYS A 302 -9.28 24.41 4.62
C LYS A 302 -8.70 23.13 5.17
N LYS A 303 -8.85 22.04 4.43
CA LYS A 303 -8.28 20.73 4.80
C LYS A 303 -6.81 20.66 4.39
N GLU A 304 -5.98 20.25 5.32
CA GLU A 304 -4.54 20.09 5.15
C GLU A 304 -4.16 18.63 5.46
N LEU A 305 -3.14 18.13 4.77
CA LEU A 305 -2.62 16.79 4.95
C LEU A 305 -1.10 16.83 5.13
N PHE A 306 -0.62 16.26 6.23
CA PHE A 306 0.79 16.25 6.60
C PHE A 306 1.33 14.83 6.74
N MET A 307 2.44 14.53 6.08
CA MET A 307 3.15 13.26 6.21
C MET A 307 4.19 13.35 7.33
N LEU A 308 4.13 12.39 8.26
CA LEU A 308 4.94 12.42 9.47
C LEU A 308 6.37 11.89 9.24
N PRO A 309 7.40 12.47 9.90
CA PRO A 309 8.81 12.07 9.77
C PRO A 309 9.16 10.86 10.65
N PHE A 310 8.20 9.96 10.86
CA PHE A 310 8.42 8.76 11.63
C PHE A 310 7.49 7.65 11.16
N ARG A 311 7.94 6.42 11.39
CA ARG A 311 7.19 5.21 11.09
C ARG A 311 7.10 4.36 12.32
N ILE A 312 5.89 3.86 12.56
CA ILE A 312 5.60 2.95 13.65
C ILE A 312 5.37 1.57 13.04
N GLN A 313 6.09 0.57 13.55
CA GLN A 313 5.96 -0.81 13.14
C GLN A 313 5.59 -1.65 14.37
N VAL A 314 4.56 -2.46 14.21
CA VAL A 314 4.26 -3.53 15.16
C VAL A 314 5.30 -4.64 14.93
N ASP A 315 6.12 -4.94 15.94
CA ASP A 315 7.14 -5.99 15.82
C ASP A 315 6.46 -7.35 15.69
N GLN A 316 6.71 -8.03 14.57
CA GLN A 316 6.09 -9.31 14.27
C GLN A 316 6.95 -10.50 14.72
N HIS A 317 8.14 -10.24 15.28
CA HIS A 317 9.07 -11.25 15.79
C HIS A 317 9.12 -11.26 17.31
N THR A 318 8.81 -10.13 17.95
CA THR A 318 8.82 -9.97 19.41
C THR A 318 7.43 -9.57 19.92
N PRO A 319 6.77 -10.40 20.75
CA PRO A 319 5.43 -10.10 21.29
C PRO A 319 5.35 -8.74 21.98
N GLY A 320 4.32 -7.95 21.64
CA GLY A 320 3.99 -6.69 22.32
C GLY A 320 4.96 -5.53 22.05
N LYS A 321 6.01 -5.73 21.27
CA LYS A 321 7.02 -4.71 20.99
C LYS A 321 6.62 -3.82 19.83
N MET A 322 6.87 -2.51 19.99
CA MET A 322 6.76 -1.52 18.93
C MET A 322 8.17 -1.13 18.48
N ASN A 323 8.43 -1.17 17.17
CA ASN A 323 9.63 -0.61 16.57
C ASN A 323 9.29 0.75 15.96
N VAL A 324 10.07 1.78 16.25
CA VAL A 324 9.83 3.12 15.72
C VAL A 324 11.09 3.63 15.05
N ARG A 325 10.93 4.15 13.83
CA ARG A 325 12.01 4.64 12.99
C ARG A 325 11.77 6.10 12.66
N TYR A 326 12.81 6.93 12.84
CA TYR A 326 12.83 8.28 12.31
C TYR A 326 13.06 8.22 10.79
N VAL A 327 12.29 9.03 10.08
CA VAL A 327 12.42 9.23 8.65
C VAL A 327 12.72 10.71 8.44
N PRO A 328 13.85 11.08 7.81
CA PRO A 328 14.24 12.48 7.60
C PRO A 328 13.44 13.17 6.50
N TYR A 329 12.12 12.95 6.51
CA TYR A 329 11.21 13.46 5.54
C TYR A 329 9.82 13.67 6.15
N ALA A 330 9.39 14.93 6.16
CA ALA A 330 8.03 15.34 6.41
C ALA A 330 7.62 16.31 5.31
N GLU A 331 6.35 16.27 4.92
CA GLU A 331 5.81 17.11 3.85
C GLU A 331 4.40 17.52 4.20
N LEU A 332 4.13 18.83 4.17
CA LEU A 332 2.79 19.39 4.20
C LEU A 332 2.29 19.51 2.77
N ASN A 333 1.17 18.84 2.45
CA ASN A 333 0.51 19.04 1.17
C ASN A 333 -0.37 20.30 1.23
N GLN A 334 0.25 21.45 0.90
CA GLN A 334 -0.41 22.76 0.81
C GLN A 334 -1.47 22.86 -0.31
N ASN A 335 -1.52 21.88 -1.22
CA ASN A 335 -2.46 21.82 -2.33
C ASN A 335 -3.42 20.62 -2.20
N TYR A 336 -3.63 20.13 -0.98
CA TYR A 336 -4.42 18.92 -0.73
C TYR A 336 -5.81 18.98 -1.39
N GLU A 337 -6.50 20.12 -1.34
CA GLU A 337 -7.82 20.28 -1.97
C GLU A 337 -7.79 20.03 -3.49
N LEU A 338 -6.79 20.57 -4.19
CA LEU A 338 -6.61 20.35 -5.62
C LEU A 338 -6.27 18.90 -5.96
N ASP A 339 -5.51 18.23 -5.10
CA ASP A 339 -5.19 16.81 -5.29
C ASP A 339 -6.39 15.91 -4.97
N ALA A 340 -7.21 16.29 -3.99
CA ALA A 340 -8.48 15.62 -3.67
C ALA A 340 -9.48 15.74 -4.82
N GLU A 341 -9.59 16.91 -5.46
CA GLU A 341 -10.41 17.11 -6.67
C GLU A 341 -9.96 16.18 -7.80
N LYS A 342 -8.66 16.12 -8.11
CA LYS A 342 -8.13 15.21 -9.15
C LYS A 342 -8.41 13.74 -8.83
N VAL A 343 -8.31 13.34 -7.55
CA VAL A 343 -8.62 11.98 -7.12
C VAL A 343 -10.09 11.66 -7.37
N ASN A 344 -11.00 12.59 -7.04
CA ASN A 344 -12.44 12.42 -7.26
C ASN A 344 -12.80 12.41 -8.75
N GLU A 345 -12.23 13.31 -9.56
CA GLU A 345 -12.43 13.31 -11.02
C GLU A 345 -11.98 11.98 -11.63
N ARG A 346 -10.81 11.50 -11.24
CA ARG A 346 -10.29 10.21 -11.72
C ARG A 346 -11.16 9.03 -11.31
N ASP A 347 -11.75 9.08 -10.12
CA ASP A 347 -12.67 8.06 -9.63
C ASP A 347 -13.96 7.98 -10.45
N LEU A 348 -14.49 9.14 -10.84
CA LEU A 348 -15.64 9.25 -11.74
C LEU A 348 -15.33 8.70 -13.14
N GLU A 349 -14.15 9.01 -13.69
CA GLU A 349 -13.69 8.46 -14.98
C GLU A 349 -13.61 6.92 -14.94
N ILE A 350 -12.99 6.37 -13.89
CA ILE A 350 -12.87 4.93 -13.68
C ILE A 350 -14.25 4.27 -13.58
N SER A 351 -15.19 4.92 -12.88
CA SER A 351 -16.56 4.42 -12.74
C SER A 351 -17.31 4.43 -14.06
N GLY A 352 -17.09 5.45 -14.91
CA GLY A 352 -17.64 5.51 -16.26
C GLY A 352 -17.17 4.34 -17.13
N TRP A 353 -15.87 4.01 -17.11
CA TRP A 353 -15.32 2.88 -17.87
C TRP A 353 -15.94 1.53 -17.50
N LYS A 354 -16.26 1.31 -16.21
CA LYS A 354 -16.92 0.07 -15.75
C LYS A 354 -18.33 -0.09 -16.33
N VAL A 355 -19.06 1.02 -16.52
CA VAL A 355 -20.40 0.99 -17.11
C VAL A 355 -20.31 0.66 -18.60
N ASP A 356 -19.38 1.32 -19.31
CA ASP A 356 -19.16 1.09 -20.74
C ASP A 356 -18.70 -0.36 -21.02
N GLU A 357 -17.85 -0.95 -20.18
CA GLU A 357 -17.43 -2.36 -20.28
C GLU A 357 -18.58 -3.34 -20.01
N ALA A 358 -19.41 -3.06 -19.00
CA ALA A 358 -20.57 -3.89 -18.68
C ALA A 358 -21.61 -3.87 -19.81
N ASP A 359 -21.85 -2.71 -20.40
CA ASP A 359 -22.78 -2.54 -21.53
C ASP A 359 -22.23 -3.21 -22.81
N ALA A 360 -20.93 -3.11 -23.09
CA ALA A 360 -20.29 -3.81 -24.22
C ALA A 360 -20.32 -5.35 -24.09
N LEU A 361 -20.17 -5.87 -22.85
CA LEU A 361 -20.30 -7.30 -22.56
C LEU A 361 -21.75 -7.79 -22.67
N LEU A 362 -22.74 -6.94 -22.34
CA LEU A 362 -24.16 -7.25 -22.54
C LEU A 362 -24.52 -7.29 -24.03
N GLU A 363 -23.99 -6.36 -24.84
CA GLU A 363 -24.19 -6.36 -26.29
C GLU A 363 -23.54 -7.59 -26.97
N GLN A 364 -22.34 -8.01 -26.55
CA GLN A 364 -21.72 -9.24 -27.06
C GLN A 364 -22.48 -10.52 -26.68
N ASN A 365 -23.18 -10.54 -25.54
CA ASN A 365 -23.98 -11.69 -25.12
C ASN A 365 -25.38 -11.74 -25.75
N LEU A 366 -25.86 -10.65 -26.35
CA LEU A 366 -27.14 -10.61 -27.08
C LEU A 366 -27.02 -11.09 -28.53
N ASP A 367 -25.81 -11.08 -29.13
CA ASP A 367 -25.54 -11.62 -30.47
C ASP A 367 -25.01 -13.07 -30.47
N GLY A 368 -24.99 -13.73 -29.29
CA GLY A 368 -24.49 -15.10 -29.10
C GLY A 368 -25.51 -16.23 -29.35
N ALA A 369 -26.76 -15.93 -29.73
CA ALA A 369 -27.77 -16.93 -30.03
C ALA A 369 -28.13 -16.94 -31.52
N TYR A 370 -27.70 -18.01 -32.20
CA TYR A 370 -27.94 -18.38 -33.60
C TYR A 370 -27.04 -17.71 -34.64
N GLY A 371 -26.13 -18.54 -35.17
CA GLY A 371 -25.22 -18.19 -36.23
C GLY A 371 -25.93 -17.69 -37.48
N THR A 372 -25.42 -16.59 -38.02
CA THR A 372 -25.45 -16.34 -39.45
C THR A 372 -24.20 -15.55 -39.81
N MET A 373 -23.38 -16.09 -40.71
CA MET A 373 -22.35 -15.31 -41.41
C MET A 373 -23.06 -14.11 -42.06
N ARG A 374 -22.75 -12.89 -41.63
CA ARG A 374 -23.14 -11.68 -42.37
C ARG A 374 -21.90 -11.04 -43.00
N VAL A 375 -21.93 -11.14 -44.32
CA VAL A 375 -21.09 -10.48 -45.32
C VAL A 375 -20.94 -8.99 -45.01
N LEU A 376 -19.70 -8.51 -45.17
CA LEU A 376 -19.32 -7.10 -45.26
C LEU A 376 -20.37 -6.30 -46.04
N ASN A 377 -20.91 -5.25 -45.42
CA ASN A 377 -21.47 -4.15 -46.18
C ASN A 377 -20.88 -2.83 -45.67
N THR A 378 -20.15 -2.22 -46.60
CA THR A 378 -19.55 -0.90 -46.53
C THR A 378 -20.63 0.18 -46.51
N GLY A 379 -20.37 1.27 -45.78
CA GLY A 379 -20.89 2.60 -46.13
C GLY A 379 -21.58 3.36 -45.01
N GLY A 380 -20.93 4.45 -44.57
CA GLY A 380 -21.56 5.48 -43.74
C GLY A 380 -20.55 6.38 -43.04
N LYS A 381 -19.93 7.30 -43.78
CA LYS A 381 -19.00 8.34 -43.26
C LYS A 381 -19.70 9.23 -42.22
N GLN A 382 -19.04 9.44 -41.09
CA GLN A 382 -18.95 10.76 -40.46
C GLN A 382 -17.52 11.03 -40.01
N THR A 383 -16.92 11.97 -40.73
CA THR A 383 -15.65 12.64 -40.46
C THR A 383 -15.72 13.48 -39.19
N HIS A 384 -14.70 13.40 -38.32
CA HIS A 384 -14.06 14.61 -37.78
C HIS A 384 -12.64 14.35 -37.24
N LEU A 385 -11.67 14.82 -38.04
CA LEU A 385 -10.37 15.43 -37.69
C LEU A 385 -9.36 14.65 -36.83
N SER A 386 -8.54 13.84 -37.52
CA SER A 386 -7.17 13.53 -37.12
C SER A 386 -6.34 14.81 -37.03
N LYS A 387 -5.84 15.17 -35.84
CA LYS A 387 -4.75 16.15 -35.74
C LYS A 387 -3.45 15.46 -36.12
N LEU A 388 -2.94 15.86 -37.28
CA LEU A 388 -1.61 15.61 -37.82
C LEU A 388 -0.54 16.03 -36.80
N VAL A 389 0.21 15.07 -36.26
CA VAL A 389 1.46 15.36 -35.53
C VAL A 389 2.59 15.38 -36.56
N ILE A 390 3.10 16.56 -36.85
CA ILE A 390 4.30 16.73 -37.67
C ILE A 390 5.50 16.33 -36.80
N LYS A 391 6.09 15.18 -37.10
CA LYS A 391 7.45 14.84 -36.65
C LYS A 391 8.44 15.57 -37.56
N THR A 392 9.37 16.31 -36.96
CA THR A 392 10.63 16.67 -37.60
C THR A 392 11.73 15.95 -36.84
N GLU A 393 12.12 14.79 -37.33
CA GLU A 393 13.46 14.26 -37.07
C GLU A 393 14.42 14.92 -38.06
N SER A 394 15.63 15.20 -37.58
CA SER A 394 16.82 15.12 -38.41
C SER A 394 17.84 14.31 -37.63
N ASP A 395 18.08 13.10 -38.12
CA ASP A 395 19.21 12.24 -37.81
C ASP A 395 20.54 13.01 -37.91
N ILE A 396 21.54 12.55 -37.16
CA ILE A 396 22.74 11.91 -37.73
C ILE A 396 23.39 11.00 -36.67
N PRO A 397 23.97 9.85 -37.06
CA PRO A 397 24.32 8.73 -36.20
C PRO A 397 25.84 8.60 -35.96
N GLU A 398 26.23 7.42 -35.45
CA GLU A 398 27.58 6.83 -35.26
C GLU A 398 28.30 7.21 -33.95
N ASP A 399 28.96 6.31 -33.22
CA ASP A 399 29.04 4.84 -33.19
C ASP A 399 29.86 4.48 -31.93
N SER A 400 29.88 3.20 -31.58
CA SER A 400 30.92 2.46 -30.84
C SER A 400 30.47 1.69 -29.59
N SER A 401 30.04 0.46 -29.92
CA SER A 401 30.67 -0.81 -29.52
C SER A 401 30.77 -1.20 -28.04
N GLY A 402 30.19 -2.37 -27.72
CA GLY A 402 30.67 -3.21 -26.63
C GLY A 402 29.69 -4.28 -26.16
N TYR A 403 29.79 -5.48 -26.74
CA TYR A 403 29.30 -6.80 -26.28
C TYR A 403 29.49 -7.01 -24.75
N HIS A 404 28.79 -7.86 -23.99
CA HIS A 404 28.32 -9.26 -24.12
C HIS A 404 27.22 -9.50 -23.05
N GLU A 405 26.14 -10.23 -23.36
CA GLU A 405 25.84 -11.63 -22.99
C GLU A 405 25.71 -11.97 -21.49
N ASP A 406 24.53 -12.51 -21.18
CA ASP A 406 24.17 -13.55 -20.20
C ASP A 406 25.30 -14.12 -19.31
N GLU A 407 25.02 -14.25 -18.01
CA GLU A 407 25.06 -15.58 -17.38
C GLU A 407 24.44 -15.64 -15.97
N LEU A 408 23.73 -16.74 -15.78
CA LEU A 408 23.14 -17.26 -14.55
C LEU A 408 24.24 -17.62 -13.54
N GLY A 409 24.24 -17.01 -12.35
CA GLY A 409 25.11 -17.40 -11.24
C GLY A 409 24.45 -18.41 -10.31
N ILE A 410 24.73 -19.70 -10.51
CA ILE A 410 24.50 -20.78 -9.54
C ILE A 410 25.74 -20.86 -8.61
N ASP A 411 25.50 -21.06 -7.32
CA ASP A 411 26.46 -21.28 -6.24
C ASP A 411 27.43 -22.45 -6.45
N HIS A 412 28.65 -22.34 -5.88
CA HIS A 412 29.37 -23.32 -5.05
C HIS A 412 30.83 -22.84 -4.79
N PRO A 413 31.62 -23.46 -3.87
CA PRO A 413 31.79 -23.17 -2.44
C PRO A 413 33.21 -22.62 -2.11
N PRO A 414 33.55 -22.27 -0.85
CA PRO A 414 34.87 -21.73 -0.53
C PRO A 414 35.90 -22.84 -0.27
N THR A 415 37.14 -22.63 -0.69
CA THR A 415 38.32 -23.38 -0.21
C THR A 415 39.58 -22.50 -0.29
N PRO A 416 40.66 -22.82 0.46
CA PRO A 416 41.22 -21.89 1.44
C PRO A 416 42.69 -21.55 1.15
N THR A 417 43.19 -20.45 1.71
CA THR A 417 44.64 -20.23 1.75
C THR A 417 45.06 -19.72 3.13
N ASN A 418 45.59 -20.64 3.93
CA ASN A 418 46.51 -20.33 5.03
C ASN A 418 47.80 -19.74 4.45
N ILE A 419 48.39 -18.76 5.14
CA ILE A 419 49.69 -18.87 5.84
C ILE A 419 50.02 -17.51 6.51
N LEU A 420 49.94 -17.53 7.85
CA LEU A 420 50.86 -17.04 8.91
C LEU A 420 51.79 -15.85 8.56
N SER A 421 51.93 -14.82 9.40
CA SER A 421 52.47 -14.88 10.78
C SER A 421 52.40 -13.49 11.44
N ASN A 422 52.13 -13.39 12.75
CA ASN A 422 53.17 -13.17 13.77
C ASN A 422 52.60 -12.95 15.20
N SER A 423 53.28 -13.63 16.12
CA SER A 423 53.43 -13.50 17.58
C SER A 423 52.94 -12.25 18.34
N GLY A 424 52.38 -12.48 19.55
CA GLY A 424 52.53 -11.56 20.68
C GLY A 424 51.58 -11.80 21.86
N ASN A 425 52.07 -12.46 22.92
CA ASN A 425 51.41 -12.71 24.22
C ASN A 425 51.08 -11.43 25.02
N PHE A 426 49.90 -11.38 25.65
CA PHE A 426 49.69 -11.54 27.11
C PHE A 426 48.21 -11.73 27.43
#